data_AF-A0A534N9K1-F1
#
_entry.id   AF-A0A534N9K1-F1
#
_cell.length_a   1.000
_cell.length_b   1.000
_cell.length_c   1.000
_cell.angle_alpha   90.00
_cell.angle_beta   90.00
_cell.angle_gamma   90.00
#
_symmetry.space_group_name_H-M   'P 1'
#
loop_
_entity.id
_entity.type
_entity.pdbx_description
1 polymer ?
#
loop_
_entity_poly.entity_id
_entity_poly.type
_entity_poly.pdbx_seq_one_letter_code
_entity_poly.pdbx_strand_id
1 'polypeptide(L)'
;SAPNFVAPAEPCIDPEPAGTLSEQLEALERRIISRVMEAAAGNQSEAARRLGLNRGSLIIRLKKYGLVHTVLRATGQSGSDVSTGLTSSMASQ
;
A
#
# COMPACT_ATOMS: atom_id res chain seq x y z
N SER A 1 11.14 24.79 -42.32
CA SER A 1 10.60 24.29 -41.04
C SER A 1 11.06 22.88 -40.80
N ALA A 2 11.76 22.62 -39.70
CA ALA A 2 12.10 21.26 -39.27
C ALA A 2 10.85 20.61 -38.61
N PRO A 3 10.64 19.29 -38.75
CA PRO A 3 9.57 18.61 -38.04
C PRO A 3 9.94 18.45 -36.57
N ASN A 4 9.01 18.83 -35.70
CA ASN A 4 9.11 18.71 -34.25
C ASN A 4 8.90 17.23 -33.87
N PHE A 5 9.97 16.49 -33.57
CA PHE A 5 9.84 15.17 -32.94
C PHE A 5 9.55 15.39 -31.45
N VAL A 6 8.28 15.27 -31.06
CA VAL A 6 7.91 15.09 -29.66
C VAL A 6 8.47 13.72 -29.25
N ALA A 7 9.55 13.72 -28.47
CA ALA A 7 10.04 12.50 -27.83
C ALA A 7 8.91 11.93 -26.96
N PRO A 8 8.58 10.63 -27.05
CA PRO A 8 7.61 10.03 -26.15
C PRO A 8 8.17 10.15 -24.74
N ALA A 9 7.41 10.81 -23.85
CA ALA A 9 7.70 10.80 -22.42
C ALA A 9 7.83 9.33 -22.02
N GLU A 10 9.02 8.95 -21.55
CA GLU A 10 9.31 7.57 -21.19
C GLU A 10 8.19 7.08 -20.26
N PRO A 11 7.56 5.93 -20.56
CA PRO A 11 6.60 5.38 -19.62
C PRO A 11 7.35 5.21 -18.30
N CYS A 12 6.80 5.78 -17.23
CA CYS A 12 7.24 5.46 -15.88
C CYS A 12 6.92 3.98 -15.64
N ILE A 13 7.84 3.12 -16.09
CA ILE A 13 7.77 1.67 -15.89
C ILE A 13 7.91 1.48 -14.38
N ASP A 14 6.81 1.18 -13.71
CA ASP A 14 6.87 0.63 -12.36
C ASP A 14 7.83 -0.57 -12.41
N PRO A 15 8.86 -0.64 -11.54
CA PRO A 15 9.85 -1.70 -11.62
C PRO A 15 9.14 -3.05 -11.55
N GLU A 16 9.28 -3.84 -12.61
CA GLU A 16 8.79 -5.22 -12.65
C GLU A 16 9.34 -5.95 -11.41
N PRO A 17 8.48 -6.62 -10.63
CA PRO A 17 8.93 -7.31 -9.44
C PRO A 17 9.97 -8.37 -9.84
N ALA A 18 11.21 -8.22 -9.38
CA ALA A 18 12.26 -9.20 -9.62
C ALA A 18 11.88 -10.53 -8.95
N GLY A 19 11.98 -11.64 -9.68
CA GLY A 19 11.68 -12.99 -9.17
C GLY A 19 11.11 -13.93 -10.22
N THR A 20 10.82 -15.16 -9.79
CA THR A 20 10.12 -16.19 -10.55
C THR A 20 8.68 -15.77 -10.88
N LEU A 21 8.07 -16.41 -11.88
CA LEU A 21 6.67 -16.14 -12.26
C LEU A 21 5.71 -16.23 -11.06
N SER A 22 5.93 -17.20 -10.17
CA SER A 22 5.13 -17.37 -8.96
C SER A 22 5.21 -16.14 -8.05
N GLU A 23 6.41 -15.62 -7.81
CA GLU A 23 6.62 -14.44 -6.95
C GLU A 23 5.99 -13.19 -7.56
N GLN A 24 6.05 -13.04 -8.88
CA GLN A 24 5.40 -11.93 -9.59
C GLN A 24 3.87 -11.98 -9.46
N LEU A 25 3.28 -13.17 -9.62
CA LEU A 25 1.84 -13.37 -9.43
C LEU A 25 1.41 -13.09 -7.99
N GLU A 26 2.23 -13.49 -7.01
CA GLU A 26 1.97 -13.19 -5.60
C GLU A 26 2.06 -11.68 -5.30
N ALA A 27 3.04 -10.98 -5.86
CA ALA A 27 3.17 -9.54 -5.73
C ALA A 27 1.98 -8.80 -6.37
N LEU A 28 1.56 -9.21 -7.56
CA LEU A 28 0.38 -8.66 -8.24
C LEU A 28 -0.89 -8.92 -7.43
N GLU A 29 -1.09 -10.15 -6.96
CA GLU A 29 -2.25 -10.51 -6.15
C GLU A 29 -2.30 -9.68 -4.86
N ARG A 30 -1.16 -9.53 -4.17
CA ARG A 30 -1.05 -8.72 -2.95
C ARG A 30 -1.43 -7.25 -3.22
N ARG A 31 -0.97 -6.66 -4.33
CA ARG A 31 -1.30 -5.28 -4.73
C ARG A 31 -2.79 -5.11 -4.98
N ILE A 32 -3.41 -6.04 -5.72
CA ILE A 32 -4.85 -6.00 -6.04
C ILE A 32 -5.68 -6.13 -4.76
N ILE A 33 -5.35 -7.10 -3.89
CA ILE A 33 -6.08 -7.32 -2.64
C ILE A 33 -5.98 -6.09 -1.73
N SER A 34 -4.79 -5.47 -1.61
CA SER A 34 -4.63 -4.24 -0.83
C SER A 34 -5.55 -3.13 -1.33
N ARG A 35 -5.46 -2.81 -2.63
CA ARG A 35 -6.26 -1.73 -3.24
C ARG A 35 -7.76 -1.94 -3.02
N VAL A 36 -8.25 -3.17 -3.18
CA VAL A 36 -9.68 -3.45 -3.00
C VAL A 36 -10.09 -3.38 -1.53
N MET A 37 -9.23 -3.83 -0.60
CA MET A 37 -9.47 -3.68 0.84
C MET A 37 -9.54 -2.21 1.25
N GLU A 38 -8.66 -1.37 0.71
CA GLU A 38 -8.66 0.08 0.92
C GLU A 38 -9.95 0.71 0.36
N ALA A 39 -10.31 0.38 -0.88
CA ALA A 39 -11.55 0.86 -1.51
C ALA A 39 -12.84 0.34 -0.84
N ALA A 40 -12.74 -0.74 -0.05
CA ALA A 40 -13.83 -1.29 0.76
C ALA A 40 -13.78 -0.79 2.22
N ALA A 41 -12.89 0.16 2.55
CA ALA A 41 -12.68 0.67 3.91
C ALA A 41 -12.49 -0.45 4.95
N GLY A 42 -11.77 -1.52 4.58
CA GLY A 42 -11.53 -2.68 5.45
C GLY A 42 -12.66 -3.70 5.52
N ASN A 43 -13.80 -3.49 4.84
CA ASN A 43 -14.88 -4.46 4.81
C ASN A 43 -14.51 -5.68 3.95
N GLN A 44 -14.07 -6.75 4.61
CA GLN A 44 -13.63 -7.99 3.97
C GLN A 44 -14.74 -8.66 3.14
N SER A 45 -16.00 -8.59 3.57
CA SER A 45 -17.12 -9.18 2.83
C SER A 45 -17.35 -8.45 1.52
N GLU A 46 -17.30 -7.12 1.55
CA GLU A 46 -17.42 -6.28 0.36
C GLU A 46 -16.21 -6.44 -0.58
N ALA A 47 -15.00 -6.45 -0.03
CA ALA A 47 -13.79 -6.70 -0.81
C ALA A 47 -13.82 -8.06 -1.51
N ALA A 48 -14.27 -9.11 -0.81
CA ALA A 48 -14.41 -10.44 -1.40
C ALA A 48 -15.42 -10.45 -2.55
N ARG A 49 -16.57 -9.78 -2.40
CA ARG A 49 -17.56 -9.61 -3.48
C ARG A 49 -16.97 -8.91 -4.69
N ARG A 50 -16.23 -7.82 -4.50
CA ARG A 50 -15.55 -7.09 -5.59
C ARG A 50 -14.49 -7.92 -6.32
N LEU A 51 -13.82 -8.82 -5.60
CA LEU A 51 -12.81 -9.72 -6.15
C LEU A 51 -13.40 -11.01 -6.76
N GLY A 52 -14.71 -11.23 -6.66
CA GLY A 52 -15.33 -12.50 -7.08
C GLY A 52 -14.93 -13.70 -6.23
N LEU A 53 -14.50 -13.47 -4.99
CA LEU A 53 -14.07 -14.50 -4.05
C LEU A 53 -15.13 -14.71 -2.97
N ASN A 54 -15.12 -15.88 -2.34
CA ASN A 54 -15.77 -16.02 -1.05
C ASN A 54 -14.91 -15.36 0.06
N ARG A 55 -15.57 -14.97 1.16
CA ARG A 55 -14.89 -14.33 2.30
C ARG A 55 -13.77 -15.18 2.90
N GLY A 56 -13.94 -16.49 2.98
CA GLY A 56 -12.94 -17.41 3.56
C GLY A 56 -11.64 -17.42 2.76
N SER A 57 -11.73 -17.51 1.43
CA SER A 57 -10.59 -17.46 0.51
C SER A 57 -9.84 -16.14 0.62
N LEU A 58 -10.56 -15.01 0.76
CA LEU A 58 -9.92 -13.72 0.99
C LEU A 58 -9.17 -13.70 2.33
N ILE A 59 -9.75 -14.22 3.42
CA ILE A 59 -9.09 -14.27 4.73
C ILE A 59 -7.79 -15.07 4.67
N ILE A 60 -7.76 -16.19 3.96
CA ILE A 60 -6.55 -17.01 3.78
C ILE A 60 -5.45 -16.20 3.08
N ARG A 61 -5.80 -15.49 2.00
CA ARG A 61 -4.85 -14.64 1.26
C ARG A 61 -4.36 -13.45 2.10
N LEU A 62 -5.25 -12.81 2.87
CA LEU A 62 -4.87 -11.73 3.78
C LEU A 62 -3.89 -12.22 4.85
N LYS A 63 -4.09 -13.42 5.39
CA LYS A 63 -3.14 -14.05 6.32
C LYS A 63 -1.80 -14.36 5.65
N LYS A 64 -1.83 -14.95 4.45
CA LYS A 64 -0.64 -15.26 3.65
C LYS A 64 0.23 -14.03 3.42
N TYR A 65 -0.39 -12.88 3.11
CA TYR A 65 0.32 -11.63 2.80
C TYR A 65 0.52 -10.69 4.01
N GLY A 66 0.13 -11.10 5.21
CA GLY A 66 0.26 -10.27 6.42
C GLY A 66 -0.60 -9.01 6.42
N LEU A 67 -1.68 -8.97 5.63
CA LEU A 67 -2.55 -7.79 5.45
C LEU A 67 -3.67 -7.66 6.50
N VAL A 68 -3.73 -8.58 7.46
CA VAL A 68 -4.83 -8.65 8.45
C VAL A 68 -4.84 -7.45 9.41
N HIS A 69 -3.69 -6.81 9.65
CA HIS A 69 -3.54 -5.76 10.67
C HIS A 69 -3.49 -4.32 10.10
N THR A 70 -3.38 -4.16 8.77
CA THR A 70 -3.23 -2.83 8.15
C THR A 70 -4.47 -1.96 8.30
N VAL A 71 -5.65 -2.57 8.38
CA VAL A 71 -6.94 -1.86 8.49
C VAL A 71 -7.05 -1.00 9.77
N LEU A 72 -6.32 -1.33 10.84
CA LEU A 72 -6.33 -0.55 12.08
C LEU A 72 -5.38 0.67 12.05
N ARG A 73 -4.40 0.71 11.13
CA ARG A 73 -3.39 1.80 11.06
C ARG A 73 -3.78 2.95 10.13
N ALA A 74 -4.60 2.70 9.12
CA ALA A 74 -5.00 3.72 8.15
C ALA A 74 -5.94 4.81 8.74
N THR A 75 -6.49 4.59 9.95
CA THR A 75 -7.38 5.53 10.64
C THR A 75 -6.69 6.41 11.70
N GLY A 76 -5.36 6.37 11.84
CA GLY A 76 -4.66 7.03 12.96
C GLY A 76 -3.34 7.75 12.68
N GLN A 77 -2.90 7.91 11.43
CA GLN A 77 -1.66 8.65 11.13
C GLN A 77 -1.95 10.12 10.83
N SER A 78 -2.58 10.80 11.81
CA SER A 78 -2.71 12.27 11.85
C SER A 78 -1.67 12.82 12.81
N GLY A 79 -0.74 13.61 12.24
CA GLY A 79 0.20 14.52 12.88
C GLY A 79 0.52 14.37 14.37
N SER A 80 1.68 13.81 14.68
CA SER A 80 2.48 14.32 15.80
C SER A 80 3.87 14.70 15.28
N ASP A 81 3.87 15.62 14.32
CA ASP A 81 4.96 16.56 14.17
C ASP A 81 4.78 17.61 15.29
N VAL A 82 5.42 17.36 16.43
CA VAL A 82 5.82 18.43 17.34
C VAL A 82 7.31 18.33 17.53
N SER A 83 8.01 18.65 16.45
CA SER A 83 9.30 19.29 16.58
C SER A 83 9.06 20.69 17.16
N THR A 84 9.15 20.82 18.47
CA THR A 84 9.50 22.10 19.10
C THR A 84 10.59 21.81 20.11
N GLY A 85 11.82 21.89 19.61
CA GLY A 85 12.94 22.13 20.49
C GLY A 85 12.78 23.48 21.17
N LEU A 86 13.29 23.59 22.39
CA LEU A 86 14.22 24.64 22.84
C LEU A 86 14.38 24.52 24.37
N THR A 87 15.64 24.31 24.80
CA THR A 87 16.36 25.04 25.87
C THR A 87 15.66 25.13 27.24
N SER A 88 16.21 24.69 28.37
CA SER A 88 17.44 25.19 29.04
C SER A 88 17.57 24.38 30.36
N SER A 89 18.74 23.84 30.71
CA SER A 89 19.66 24.43 31.71
C SER A 89 19.10 24.62 33.14
N MET A 90 19.58 23.78 34.08
CA MET A 90 19.94 24.06 35.50
C MET A 90 20.07 22.70 36.21
N ALA A 91 21.23 22.15 36.57
CA ALA A 91 22.36 22.68 37.35
C ALA A 91 21.95 23.22 38.74
N SER A 92 22.57 22.62 39.78
CA SER A 92 22.54 22.96 41.21
C SER A 92 21.32 22.43 41.98
N GLN A 93 21.45 21.74 43.11
CA GLN A 93 22.47 21.75 44.16
C GLN A 93 22.75 20.35 44.71
#